data_AF-A0A945YZ16-F1
#
_entry.id   AF-A0A945YZ16-F1
#
_cell.length_a   1.000
_cell.length_b   1.000
_cell.length_c   1.000
_cell.angle_alpha   90.00
_cell.angle_beta   90.00
_cell.angle_gamma   90.00
#
_symmetry.space_group_name_H-M   'P 1'
#
loop_
_entity.id
_entity.type
_entity.pdbx_description
1 polymer ?
#
loop_
_entity_poly.entity_id
_entity_poly.type
_entity_poly.pdbx_seq_one_letter_code
_entity_poly.pdbx_strand_id
1 'polypeptide(L)'
;MKDTKYIIGIDLGTTHCVLSYTEAQIKEDSDVPNINIFEIPQVIAQGEIKSQPLLPSFLFLPGEHDVPEGSLAVPWDREIDCTVGEFARQRGAEIPNRLVSSSKSWLCHSSIDRTKPI
;
A
#
# COMPACT_ATOMS: atom_id res chain seq x y z
N MET A 1 -29.16 -2.65 5.67
CA MET A 1 -27.76 -2.15 5.64
C MET A 1 -26.91 -3.16 6.39
N LYS A 2 -25.73 -3.52 5.87
CA LYS A 2 -24.77 -4.31 6.66
C LYS A 2 -24.30 -3.43 7.82
N ASP A 3 -24.25 -3.98 9.03
CA ASP A 3 -23.68 -3.28 10.17
C ASP A 3 -22.19 -3.00 9.90
N THR A 4 -21.80 -1.73 10.05
CA THR A 4 -20.40 -1.32 9.98
C THR A 4 -19.65 -2.01 11.12
N LYS A 5 -18.62 -2.80 10.78
CA LYS A 5 -17.84 -3.56 11.78
C LYS A 5 -16.60 -2.83 12.25
N TYR A 6 -15.94 -2.10 11.34
CA TYR A 6 -14.68 -1.41 11.61
C TYR A 6 -14.71 0.01 11.07
N ILE A 7 -13.99 0.90 11.77
CA ILE A 7 -13.59 2.20 11.26
C ILE A 7 -12.11 2.08 10.91
N ILE A 8 -11.74 2.49 9.70
CA ILE A 8 -10.36 2.40 9.19
C ILE A 8 -9.81 3.81 9.03
N GLY A 9 -8.64 4.07 9.62
CA GLY A 9 -7.83 5.24 9.37
C GLY A 9 -6.70 4.91 8.40
N ILE A 10 -6.52 5.71 7.36
CA ILE A 10 -5.40 5.58 6.42
C ILE A 10 -4.62 6.89 6.45
N ASP A 11 -3.39 6.83 6.98
CA ASP A 11 -2.42 7.88 6.74
C ASP A 11 -1.73 7.57 5.41
N LEU A 12 -2.12 8.30 4.37
CA LEU A 12 -1.47 8.25 3.07
C LEU A 12 -0.35 9.29 3.09
N GLY A 13 0.90 8.88 3.28
CA GLY A 13 2.07 9.74 3.26
C GLY A 13 2.84 9.70 1.94
N THR A 14 3.79 10.62 1.77
CA THR A 14 4.67 10.69 0.59
C THR A 14 5.68 9.54 0.54
N THR A 15 6.15 9.10 1.71
CA THR A 15 7.18 8.05 1.84
C THR A 15 6.62 6.73 2.36
N HIS A 16 5.66 6.78 3.30
CA HIS A 16 5.02 5.60 3.86
C HIS A 16 3.52 5.84 4.04
N CYS A 17 2.76 4.75 4.02
CA CYS A 17 1.38 4.68 4.43
C CYS A 17 1.26 3.86 5.73
N VAL A 18 0.27 4.19 6.54
CA VAL A 18 -0.11 3.44 7.74
C VAL A 18 -1.61 3.20 7.72
N LEU A 19 -2.03 1.99 8.09
CA LEU A 19 -3.43 1.66 8.28
C LEU A 19 -3.68 1.40 9.77
N SER A 20 -4.65 2.10 10.33
CA SER A 20 -5.17 1.87 11.67
C SER A 20 -6.63 1.47 11.61
N TYR A 21 -7.11 0.76 12.63
CA TYR A 21 -8.50 0.35 12.71
C TYR A 21 -9.00 0.24 14.15
N THR A 22 -10.32 0.38 14.32
CA THR A 22 -11.02 0.09 15.57
C THR A 22 -12.40 -0.51 15.28
N GLU A 23 -12.99 -1.21 16.24
CA GLU A 23 -14.36 -1.70 16.12
C GLU A 23 -15.34 -0.52 16.07
N ALA A 24 -16.33 -0.58 15.18
CA ALA A 24 -17.29 0.52 15.02
C ALA A 24 -18.33 0.58 16.14
N GLN A 25 -18.53 -0.53 16.86
CA GLN A 25 -19.39 -0.61 18.03
C GLN A 25 -18.49 -0.69 19.26
N ILE A 26 -18.55 0.34 20.11
CA ILE A 26 -17.80 0.37 21.37
C ILE A 26 -18.62 -0.41 22.40
N LYS A 27 -17.99 -1.34 23.13
CA LYS A 27 -18.66 -2.04 24.23
C LYS A 27 -19.04 -1.03 25.32
N GLU A 28 -20.23 -1.17 25.89
CA GLU A 28 -20.79 -0.24 26.88
C GLU A 28 -19.87 0.02 28.10
N ASP A 29 -18.96 -0.91 28.40
CA ASP A 29 -18.01 -0.81 29.52
C ASP A 29 -16.68 -0.11 29.18
N SER A 30 -16.52 0.47 27.98
CA SER A 30 -15.28 1.13 27.56
C SER A 30 -15.54 2.53 26.99
N ASP A 31 -15.03 3.56 27.67
CA ASP A 31 -15.22 4.96 27.25
C ASP A 31 -14.34 5.37 26.05
N VAL A 32 -13.35 4.55 25.65
CA VAL A 32 -12.37 4.90 24.60
C VAL A 32 -12.18 3.75 23.61
N PRO A 33 -12.30 4.00 22.29
CA PRO A 33 -12.05 2.97 21.29
C PRO A 33 -10.58 2.52 21.31
N ASN A 34 -10.36 1.20 21.28
CA ASN A 34 -9.02 0.64 21.12
C ASN A 34 -8.58 0.74 19.66
N ILE A 35 -7.59 1.59 19.37
CA ILE A 35 -7.05 1.79 18.02
C ILE A 35 -5.85 0.87 17.83
N ASN A 36 -5.93 0.01 16.81
CA ASN A 36 -4.88 -0.93 16.46
C ASN A 36 -4.21 -0.50 15.15
N ILE A 37 -2.89 -0.71 15.05
CA ILE A 37 -2.18 -0.63 13.77
C ILE A 37 -2.36 -1.96 13.05
N PHE A 38 -2.67 -1.89 11.76
CA PHE A 38 -2.78 -3.06 10.92
C PHE A 38 -1.42 -3.41 10.32
N GLU A 39 -1.01 -4.66 10.53
CA GLU A 39 0.20 -5.23 9.95
C GLU A 39 -0.09 -5.59 8.47
N ILE A 40 0.30 -4.71 7.55
CA ILE A 40 0.00 -4.80 6.11
C ILE A 40 0.85 -5.89 5.46
N PRO A 41 0.25 -7.00 4.97
CA PRO A 41 0.97 -8.00 4.21
C PRO A 41 1.48 -7.39 2.90
N GLN A 42 2.79 -7.49 2.68
CA GLN A 42 3.44 -6.97 1.48
C GLN A 42 4.54 -7.91 1.04
N VAL A 43 4.85 -7.91 -0.27
CA VAL A 43 6.02 -8.59 -0.79
C VAL A 43 7.25 -7.89 -0.22
N ILE A 44 8.15 -8.65 0.41
CA ILE A 44 9.42 -8.15 0.95
C ILE A 44 10.64 -8.69 0.20
N ALA A 45 10.47 -9.82 -0.48
CA ALA A 45 11.43 -10.43 -1.40
C ALA A 45 10.64 -11.27 -2.43
N GLN A 46 11.31 -11.74 -3.49
CA GLN A 46 10.68 -12.56 -4.53
C GLN A 46 10.00 -13.81 -3.93
N GLY A 47 8.67 -13.89 -4.03
CA GLY A 47 7.88 -14.99 -3.47
C GLY A 47 7.73 -14.98 -1.94
N GLU A 48 8.19 -13.92 -1.26
CA GLU A 48 8.11 -13.80 0.20
C GLU A 48 7.19 -12.65 0.62
N ILE A 49 6.18 -12.98 1.44
CA ILE A 49 5.24 -12.03 1.99
C ILE A 49 5.45 -11.94 3.50
N LYS A 50 5.53 -10.71 3.99
CA LYS A 50 5.58 -10.45 5.42
C LYS A 50 4.70 -9.26 5.76
N SER A 51 4.00 -9.34 6.88
CA SER A 51 3.25 -8.21 7.40
C SER A 51 4.18 -7.21 8.08
N GLN A 52 3.95 -5.92 7.83
CA GLN A 52 4.69 -4.81 8.42
C GLN A 52 3.73 -3.70 8.85
N PRO A 53 4.06 -2.91 9.88
CA PRO A 53 3.19 -1.82 10.34
C PRO A 53 3.19 -0.63 9.37
N LEU A 54 4.21 -0.52 8.51
CA LEU A 54 4.36 0.54 7.52
C LEU A 54 4.35 -0.07 6.12
N LEU A 55 3.69 0.59 5.19
CA LEU A 55 3.77 0.29 3.76
C LEU A 55 4.51 1.42 3.04
N PRO A 56 5.73 1.22 2.55
CA PRO A 56 6.39 2.24 1.73
C PRO A 56 5.52 2.68 0.53
N SER A 57 5.41 4.00 0.33
CA SER A 57 4.62 4.64 -0.75
C SER A 57 5.34 4.57 -2.10
N PHE A 58 5.67 3.36 -2.53
CA PHE A 58 6.39 3.04 -3.76
C PHE A 58 5.57 2.03 -4.55
N LEU A 59 5.50 2.21 -5.87
CA LEU A 59 4.93 1.26 -6.82
C LEU A 59 6.04 0.87 -7.79
N PHE A 60 6.26 -0.43 -7.96
CA PHE A 60 7.20 -0.98 -8.90
C PHE A 60 6.45 -1.71 -10.01
N LEU A 61 6.77 -1.36 -11.25
CA LEU A 61 6.16 -1.86 -12.48
C LEU A 61 7.19 -2.71 -13.23
N PRO A 62 7.35 -4.01 -12.91
CA PRO A 62 8.34 -4.86 -13.54
C PRO A 62 8.08 -5.03 -15.05
N GLY A 63 9.15 -5.14 -15.83
CA GLY A 63 9.12 -5.79 -17.14
C GLY A 63 9.18 -7.31 -17.02
N GLU A 64 9.02 -8.00 -18.16
CA GLU A 64 8.94 -9.47 -18.27
C GLU A 64 10.12 -10.24 -17.64
N HIS A 65 11.29 -9.60 -17.52
CA HIS A 65 12.51 -10.22 -16.98
C HIS A 65 13.00 -9.59 -15.67
N ASP A 66 12.25 -8.62 -15.12
CA ASP A 66 12.69 -7.91 -13.91
C ASP A 66 12.43 -8.71 -12.63
N VAL A 67 11.45 -9.62 -12.66
CA VAL A 67 11.06 -10.52 -11.56
C VAL A 67 10.62 -11.90 -12.08
N PRO A 68 10.77 -12.98 -11.31
CA PRO A 68 10.21 -14.29 -11.68
C PRO A 68 8.67 -14.26 -11.73
N GLU A 69 8.09 -15.08 -12.60
CA GLU A 69 6.64 -15.25 -12.71
C GLU A 69 6.01 -15.66 -11.37
N GLY A 70 4.90 -15.04 -11.00
CA GLY A 70 4.19 -15.32 -9.74
C GLY A 70 4.91 -14.86 -8.46
N SER A 71 6.12 -14.31 -8.56
CA SER A 71 6.91 -13.88 -7.39
C SER A 71 6.31 -12.65 -6.66
N LEU A 72 5.36 -11.96 -7.28
CA LEU A 72 4.63 -10.83 -6.72
C LEU A 72 3.25 -11.18 -6.17
N ALA A 73 2.82 -12.44 -6.33
CA ALA A 73 1.50 -12.89 -5.90
C ALA A 73 1.26 -12.59 -4.42
N VAL A 74 0.07 -12.07 -4.10
CA VAL A 74 -0.40 -11.79 -2.74
C VAL A 74 -1.61 -12.67 -2.40
N PRO A 75 -2.01 -12.84 -1.13
CA PRO A 75 -3.03 -13.81 -0.75
C PRO A 75 -4.41 -13.59 -1.41
N TRP A 76 -4.69 -12.37 -1.85
CA TRP A 76 -5.94 -11.97 -2.49
C TRP A 76 -5.83 -11.77 -4.02
N ASP A 77 -4.62 -11.80 -4.59
CA ASP A 77 -4.39 -11.63 -6.02
C ASP A 77 -3.12 -12.37 -6.47
N ARG A 78 -3.32 -13.43 -7.24
CA ARG A 78 -2.23 -14.28 -7.75
C ARG A 78 -1.68 -13.83 -9.10
N GLU A 79 -2.43 -12.99 -9.81
CA GLU A 79 -2.10 -12.55 -11.17
C GLU A 79 -1.55 -11.12 -11.20
N ILE A 80 -1.35 -10.51 -10.01
CA ILE A 80 -0.80 -9.17 -9.89
C ILE A 80 0.56 -9.04 -10.60
N ASP A 81 0.66 -8.05 -11.46
CA ASP A 81 1.82 -7.78 -12.32
C ASP A 81 2.68 -6.61 -11.82
N CYS A 82 2.29 -6.01 -10.69
CA CYS A 82 2.99 -4.93 -10.04
C CYS A 82 3.05 -5.16 -8.52
N THR A 83 3.82 -4.35 -7.82
CA THR A 83 3.93 -4.45 -6.37
C THR A 83 4.11 -3.08 -5.74
N VAL A 84 3.58 -2.94 -4.53
CA VAL A 84 3.78 -1.76 -3.68
C VAL A 84 4.57 -2.13 -2.42
N GLY A 85 5.01 -1.14 -1.65
CA GLY A 85 5.64 -1.37 -0.35
C GLY A 85 7.13 -1.67 -0.42
N GLU A 86 7.60 -2.56 0.45
CA GLU A 86 9.02 -2.77 0.72
C GLU A 86 9.78 -3.33 -0.47
N PHE A 87 9.27 -4.40 -1.10
CA PHE A 87 9.92 -4.94 -2.30
C PHE A 87 9.93 -3.91 -3.45
N ALA A 88 8.86 -3.11 -3.60
CA ALA A 88 8.82 -2.04 -4.60
C ALA A 88 9.89 -0.98 -4.34
N ARG A 89 10.08 -0.58 -3.08
CA ARG A 89 11.11 0.37 -2.65
C ARG A 89 12.52 -0.16 -2.94
N GLN A 90 12.79 -1.42 -2.61
CA GLN A 90 14.10 -2.05 -2.82
C GLN A 90 14.40 -2.27 -4.30
N ARG A 91 13.53 -3.00 -5.01
CA ARG A 91 13.75 -3.34 -6.42
C ARG A 91 13.67 -2.12 -7.34
N GLY A 92 12.78 -1.18 -7.04
CA GLY A 92 12.67 0.08 -7.77
C GLY A 92 13.90 0.98 -7.62
N ALA A 93 14.64 0.90 -6.51
CA ALA A 93 15.89 1.64 -6.36
C ALA A 93 16.99 1.12 -7.30
N GLU A 94 16.95 -0.16 -7.67
CA GLU A 94 17.87 -0.79 -8.62
C GLU A 94 17.49 -0.48 -10.08
N ILE A 95 16.20 -0.29 -10.35
CA ILE A 95 15.66 -0.05 -11.69
C ILE A 95 14.74 1.20 -11.67
N PRO A 96 15.29 2.42 -11.53
CA PRO A 96 14.49 3.63 -11.25
C PRO A 96 13.47 3.98 -12.34
N ASN A 97 13.69 3.58 -13.60
CA ASN A 97 12.76 3.79 -14.71
C ASN A 97 11.49 2.91 -14.61
N ARG A 98 11.43 1.98 -13.66
CA ARG A 98 10.26 1.14 -13.35
C ARG A 98 9.59 1.52 -12.03
N LEU A 99 10.08 2.56 -11.35
CA LEU A 99 9.63 2.96 -10.02
C LEU A 99 8.79 4.23 -10.06
N VAL A 100 7.64 4.20 -9.40
CA VAL A 100 6.84 5.37 -9.08
C VAL A 100 6.95 5.62 -7.57
N SER A 101 7.32 6.83 -7.18
CA SER A 101 7.41 7.26 -5.78
C SER A 101 6.93 8.70 -5.61
N SER A 102 6.71 9.13 -4.37
CA SER A 102 6.27 10.50 -4.04
C SER A 102 4.96 10.93 -4.70
N SER A 103 4.12 9.99 -5.16
CA SER A 103 2.90 10.28 -5.91
C SER A 103 1.94 11.18 -5.17
N LYS A 104 1.89 11.10 -3.82
CA LYS A 104 1.08 11.98 -2.99
C LYS A 104 1.40 13.47 -3.23
N SER A 105 2.67 13.84 -3.40
CA SER A 105 3.06 15.23 -3.65
C SER A 105 2.59 15.76 -5.00
N TRP A 106 2.30 14.85 -5.94
CA TRP A 106 1.78 15.17 -7.26
C TRP A 106 0.25 15.13 -7.31
N LEU A 107 -0.40 14.55 -6.30
CA LEU A 107 -1.85 14.60 -6.19
C LEU A 107 -2.30 16.05 -6.14
N CYS A 108 -3.19 16.41 -7.04
CA CYS A 108 -3.69 17.76 -7.17
C CYS A 108 -2.62 18.84 -7.47
N HIS A 109 -1.48 18.48 -8.05
CA HIS A 109 -0.48 19.46 -8.48
C HIS A 109 -1.09 20.46 -9.47
N SER A 110 -0.95 21.76 -9.20
CA SER A 110 -1.65 22.83 -9.93
C SER A 110 -1.11 23.06 -11.34
N SER A 111 0.16 22.73 -11.60
CA SER A 111 0.76 22.86 -12.94
C SER A 111 0.33 21.77 -13.92
N ILE A 112 -0.55 20.84 -13.52
CA ILE A 112 -1.08 19.79 -14.39
C ILE A 112 -2.56 20.09 -14.66
N ASP A 113 -2.90 20.24 -15.94
CA ASP A 113 -4.29 20.34 -16.40
C ASP A 113 -4.95 18.95 -16.33
N ARG A 114 -5.76 18.75 -15.29
CA ARG A 114 -6.41 17.46 -14.98
C ARG A 114 -7.52 17.09 -15.97
N THR A 115 -7.83 17.96 -16.93
CA THR A 115 -8.86 17.74 -17.95
C THR A 115 -8.30 17.33 -19.30
N LYS A 116 -6.97 17.31 -19.45
CA LYS A 116 -6.27 16.92 -20.68
C LYS A 116 -5.68 15.52 -20.58
N PRO A 117 -5.48 14.82 -21.71
CA PRO A 117 -4.73 13.57 -21.74
C PRO A 117 -3.30 13.78 -21.22
N ILE A 118 -2.76 12.75 -20.55
CA ILE A 118 -1.37 12.66 -20.10
C ILE A 118 -0.54 12.01 -21.19
#